data_AF-A0A3C0GB79-F1
#
_entry.id   AF-A0A3C0GB79-F1
#
_cell.length_a   1.000
_cell.length_b   1.000
_cell.length_c   1.000
_cell.angle_alpha   90.00
_cell.angle_beta   90.00
_cell.angle_gamma   90.00
#
_symmetry.space_group_name_H-M   'P 1'
#
loop_
_entity.id
_entity.type
_entity.pdbx_description
1 polymer ?
#
loop_
_entity_poly.entity_id
_entity_poly.type
_entity_poly.pdbx_seq_one_letter_code
_entity_poly.pdbx_strand_id
1 'polypeptide(L)'
;IKSIRGSDPNGAVYWLARMIEGGEDIKFIARRMLISASEDIGLANPTALVMANTTFQAVTTIGYPEARIILSQCAIYLATSAKSNASYMAIGKAQQAVKQTGNLSVPLPLRNAPTKLMKDLGYGQEYKYAHD
;
A
#
# COMPACT_ATOMS: atom_id res chain seq x y z
N ILE A 1 -5.88 -13.16 4.25
CA ILE A 1 -5.41 -11.93 4.95
C ILE A 1 -4.98 -12.22 6.39
N LYS A 2 -5.86 -12.66 7.31
CA LYS A 2 -5.44 -12.91 8.70
C LYS A 2 -4.29 -13.93 8.83
N SER A 3 -4.30 -15.02 8.07
CA SER A 3 -3.16 -15.96 8.04
C SER A 3 -1.88 -15.33 7.46
N ILE A 4 -1.99 -14.49 6.43
CA ILE A 4 -0.86 -13.72 5.90
C ILE A 4 -0.28 -12.81 6.98
N ARG A 5 -1.13 -12.01 7.65
CA ARG A 5 -0.75 -11.12 8.76
C ARG A 5 -0.12 -11.88 9.93
N GLY A 6 -0.67 -13.04 10.27
CA GLY A 6 -0.18 -13.93 11.31
C GLY A 6 1.07 -14.74 10.92
N SER A 7 1.62 -14.51 9.73
CA SER A 7 2.77 -15.22 9.18
C SER A 7 2.62 -16.74 9.11
N ASP A 8 1.40 -17.19 8.77
CA ASP A 8 1.07 -18.59 8.53
C ASP A 8 0.89 -18.84 7.02
N PRO A 9 1.94 -19.29 6.30
CA PRO A 9 1.88 -19.56 4.86
C PRO A 9 0.96 -20.75 4.53
N ASN A 10 0.90 -21.76 5.41
CA ASN A 10 0.04 -22.93 5.20
C ASN A 10 -1.44 -22.53 5.26
N GLY A 11 -1.82 -21.77 6.30
CA GLY A 11 -3.16 -21.21 6.41
C GLY A 11 -3.48 -20.24 5.27
N ALA A 12 -2.52 -19.42 4.83
CA ALA A 12 -2.72 -18.52 3.70
C ALA A 12 -3.08 -19.27 2.41
N VAL A 13 -2.35 -20.34 2.08
CA VAL A 13 -2.61 -21.17 0.89
C VAL A 13 -3.90 -21.98 1.05
N TYR A 14 -4.19 -22.52 2.23
CA TYR A 14 -5.44 -23.24 2.49
C TYR A 14 -6.67 -22.35 2.25
N TRP A 15 -6.68 -21.13 2.82
CA TRP A 15 -7.80 -20.20 2.60
C TRP A 15 -7.85 -19.67 1.18
N LEU A 16 -6.71 -19.55 0.49
CA LEU A 16 -6.67 -19.25 -0.94
C LEU A 16 -7.37 -20.35 -1.75
N ALA A 17 -7.03 -21.62 -1.52
CA ALA A 17 -7.66 -22.75 -2.19
C ALA A 17 -9.17 -22.77 -1.93
N ARG A 18 -9.61 -22.53 -0.69
CA ARG A 18 -11.03 -22.43 -0.34
C ARG A 18 -11.76 -21.30 -1.09
N MET A 19 -11.13 -20.15 -1.32
CA MET A 19 -11.72 -19.08 -2.14
C MET A 19 -11.83 -19.48 -3.61
N ILE A 20 -10.79 -20.12 -4.15
CA ILE A 20 -10.77 -20.58 -5.55
C ILE A 20 -11.84 -21.63 -5.81
N GLU A 21 -11.89 -22.68 -4.99
CA GLU A 21 -12.92 -23.73 -5.10
C GLU A 21 -14.32 -23.19 -4.77
N GLY A 22 -14.40 -22.12 -4.00
CA GLY A 22 -15.64 -21.38 -3.73
C GLY A 22 -16.12 -20.50 -4.90
N GLY A 23 -15.39 -20.44 -6.01
CA GLY A 23 -15.75 -19.66 -7.19
C GLY A 23 -15.47 -18.16 -7.08
N GLU A 24 -14.63 -17.74 -6.13
CA GLU A 24 -14.24 -16.33 -5.99
C GLU A 24 -13.44 -15.86 -7.22
N ASP A 25 -13.68 -14.61 -7.65
CA ASP A 25 -12.94 -14.01 -8.75
C ASP A 25 -11.43 -13.92 -8.42
N ILE A 26 -10.58 -14.51 -9.26
CA ILE A 26 -9.11 -14.47 -9.11
C ILE A 26 -8.57 -13.03 -9.06
N LYS A 27 -9.21 -12.07 -9.75
CA LYS A 27 -8.82 -10.66 -9.68
C LYS A 27 -9.23 -10.05 -8.35
N PHE A 28 -10.35 -10.49 -7.75
CA PHE A 28 -10.72 -10.09 -6.40
C PHE A 28 -9.66 -10.55 -5.39
N ILE A 29 -9.25 -11.82 -5.44
CA ILE A 29 -8.21 -12.35 -4.56
C ILE A 29 -6.91 -11.55 -4.72
N ALA A 30 -6.47 -11.28 -5.95
CA ALA A 30 -5.25 -10.50 -6.22
C ALA A 30 -5.34 -9.05 -5.69
N ARG A 31 -6.52 -8.39 -5.79
CA ARG A 31 -6.74 -7.06 -5.16
C ARG A 31 -6.58 -7.11 -3.65
N ARG A 32 -7.04 -8.18 -2.99
CA ARG A 32 -6.87 -8.35 -1.54
C ARG A 32 -5.40 -8.52 -1.15
N MET A 33 -4.59 -9.19 -1.99
CA MET A 33 -3.15 -9.32 -1.78
C MET A 33 -2.41 -7.98 -1.88
N LEU A 34 -2.79 -7.11 -2.84
CA LEU A 34 -2.27 -5.74 -2.93
C LEU A 34 -2.51 -4.93 -1.65
N ILE A 35 -3.72 -5.02 -1.09
CA ILE A 35 -4.06 -4.35 0.18
C ILE A 35 -3.17 -4.91 1.30
N SER A 36 -3.07 -6.24 1.43
CA SER A 36 -2.25 -6.88 2.46
C SER A 36 -0.76 -6.50 2.35
N ALA A 37 -0.23 -6.41 1.13
CA ALA A 37 1.15 -6.00 0.90
C ALA A 37 1.45 -4.59 1.46
N SER A 38 0.50 -3.65 1.32
CA SER A 38 0.65 -2.29 1.83
C SER A 38 0.32 -2.16 3.33
N GLU A 39 -0.72 -2.87 3.79
CA GLU A 39 -1.25 -2.78 5.17
C GLU A 39 -0.44 -3.61 6.18
N ASP A 40 -0.08 -4.84 5.82
CA ASP A 40 0.46 -5.83 6.76
C ASP A 40 1.98 -6.02 6.63
N ILE A 41 2.55 -5.77 5.45
CA ILE A 41 3.99 -5.87 5.18
C ILE A 41 4.62 -4.46 5.14
N GLY A 42 4.07 -3.57 4.32
CA GLY A 42 4.44 -2.16 4.27
C GLY A 42 5.94 -1.93 4.05
N LEU A 43 6.50 -1.00 4.83
CA LEU A 43 7.92 -0.63 4.72
C LEU A 43 8.90 -1.66 5.31
N ALA A 44 8.41 -2.71 5.98
CA ALA A 44 9.30 -3.79 6.44
C ALA A 44 9.84 -4.62 5.26
N ASN A 45 9.10 -4.68 4.15
CA ASN A 45 9.57 -5.23 2.88
C ASN A 45 8.83 -4.56 1.71
N PRO A 46 9.32 -3.43 1.18
CA PRO A 46 8.66 -2.68 0.11
C PRO A 46 8.46 -3.49 -1.19
N THR A 47 9.28 -4.51 -1.44
CA THR A 47 9.15 -5.39 -2.60
C THR A 47 7.85 -6.19 -2.58
N ALA A 48 7.18 -6.34 -1.44
CA ALA A 48 5.87 -6.99 -1.35
C ALA A 48 4.79 -6.29 -2.18
N LEU A 49 4.79 -4.96 -2.23
CA LEU A 49 3.85 -4.23 -3.07
C LEU A 49 4.13 -4.46 -4.56
N VAL A 50 5.41 -4.51 -4.93
CA VAL A 50 5.84 -4.84 -6.30
C VAL A 50 5.39 -6.26 -6.68
N MET A 51 5.69 -7.24 -5.83
CA MET A 51 5.29 -8.64 -6.01
C MET A 51 3.76 -8.79 -6.18
N ALA A 52 2.98 -8.14 -5.31
CA ALA A 52 1.52 -8.19 -5.38
C ALA A 52 0.96 -7.49 -6.64
N ASN A 53 1.59 -6.40 -7.09
CA ASN A 53 1.20 -5.72 -8.32
C ASN A 53 1.52 -6.55 -9.57
N THR A 54 2.72 -7.15 -9.64
CA THR A 54 3.08 -8.08 -10.71
C THR A 54 2.17 -9.31 -10.70
N THR A 55 1.81 -9.82 -9.52
CA THR A 55 0.81 -10.89 -9.36
C THR A 55 -0.53 -10.49 -9.95
N PHE A 56 -1.04 -9.29 -9.63
CA PHE A 56 -2.33 -8.82 -10.15
C PHE A 56 -2.34 -8.72 -11.68
N GLN A 57 -1.28 -8.19 -12.27
CA GLN A 57 -1.11 -8.11 -13.72
C GLN A 57 -1.07 -9.51 -14.34
N ALA A 58 -0.22 -10.40 -13.82
CA ALA A 58 -0.07 -11.75 -14.34
C ALA A 58 -1.36 -12.57 -14.22
N VAL A 59 -2.08 -12.47 -13.10
CA VAL A 59 -3.40 -13.10 -12.91
C VAL A 59 -4.42 -12.60 -13.93
N THR A 60 -4.39 -11.30 -14.24
CA THR A 60 -5.27 -10.69 -15.24
C THR A 60 -4.96 -11.17 -16.65
N THR A 61 -3.69 -11.34 -16.99
CA THR A 61 -3.24 -11.80 -18.31
C THR A 61 -3.46 -13.29 -18.53
N ILE A 62 -3.17 -14.12 -17.51
CA ILE A 62 -3.16 -15.58 -17.64
C ILE A 62 -4.55 -16.18 -17.42
N GLY A 63 -5.31 -15.69 -16.44
CA GLY A 63 -6.62 -16.24 -16.12
C GLY A 63 -6.59 -17.59 -15.38
N TYR A 64 -7.77 -18.16 -15.16
CA TYR A 64 -7.95 -19.46 -14.50
C TYR A 64 -7.89 -20.59 -15.54
N PRO A 65 -7.27 -21.76 -15.24
CA PRO A 65 -6.81 -22.23 -13.92
C PRO A 65 -5.40 -21.82 -13.48
N GLU A 66 -4.50 -21.46 -14.39
CA GLU A 66 -3.06 -21.26 -14.10
C GLU A 66 -2.79 -20.14 -13.08
N ALA A 67 -3.65 -19.10 -13.03
CA ALA A 67 -3.55 -18.01 -12.07
C ALA A 67 -3.48 -18.47 -10.60
N ARG A 68 -4.01 -19.66 -10.26
CA ARG A 68 -3.93 -20.21 -8.89
C ARG A 68 -2.49 -20.38 -8.40
N ILE A 69 -1.57 -20.69 -9.31
CA ILE A 69 -0.15 -20.90 -8.99
C ILE A 69 0.49 -19.56 -8.63
N ILE A 70 0.21 -18.52 -9.43
CA ILE A 70 0.72 -17.16 -9.25
C ILE A 70 0.18 -16.55 -7.95
N LEU A 71 -1.11 -16.75 -7.69
CA LEU A 71 -1.76 -16.35 -6.43
C LEU A 71 -1.11 -17.05 -5.22
N SER A 72 -0.83 -18.36 -5.33
CA SER A 72 -0.21 -19.13 -4.24
C SER A 72 1.21 -18.63 -3.93
N GLN A 73 2.01 -18.38 -4.96
CA GLN A 73 3.36 -17.81 -4.81
C GLN A 73 3.31 -16.46 -4.06
N CYS A 74 2.39 -15.58 -4.45
CA CYS A 74 2.22 -14.29 -3.78
C CYS A 74 1.74 -14.45 -2.33
N ALA A 75 0.75 -15.33 -2.09
CA ALA A 75 0.23 -15.60 -0.75
C ALA A 75 1.34 -16.02 0.23
N ILE A 76 2.19 -16.96 -0.20
CA ILE A 76 3.33 -17.46 0.59
C ILE A 76 4.33 -16.32 0.83
N TYR A 77 4.72 -15.60 -0.23
CA TYR A 77 5.67 -14.48 -0.12
C TYR A 77 5.22 -13.42 0.90
N LEU A 78 3.94 -13.04 0.86
CA LEU A 78 3.38 -12.08 1.81
C LEU A 78 3.32 -12.67 3.24
N ALA A 79 2.95 -13.94 3.37
CA ALA A 79 2.90 -14.61 4.68
C ALA A 79 4.28 -14.72 5.33
N THR A 80 5.34 -14.96 4.56
CA THR A 80 6.72 -15.08 5.08
C THR A 80 7.49 -13.77 5.16
N SER A 81 6.94 -12.67 4.63
CA SER A 81 7.58 -11.34 4.69
C SER A 81 7.59 -10.75 6.11
N ALA A 82 8.59 -9.91 6.41
CA ALA A 82 8.57 -9.08 7.61
C ALA A 82 7.30 -8.21 7.65
N LYS A 83 6.72 -8.00 8.84
CA LYS A 83 5.43 -7.32 9.00
C LYS A 83 5.61 -5.91 9.52
N SER A 84 4.86 -4.97 8.95
CA SER A 84 4.73 -3.61 9.46
C SER A 84 3.44 -2.98 8.96
N ASN A 85 2.67 -2.41 9.87
CA ASN A 85 1.51 -1.58 9.58
C ASN A 85 1.79 -0.08 9.78
N ALA A 86 3.06 0.32 9.86
CA ALA A 86 3.45 1.68 10.23
C ALA A 86 2.90 2.73 9.25
N SER A 87 3.01 2.49 7.94
CA SER A 87 2.46 3.36 6.90
C SER A 87 0.93 3.45 6.96
N TYR A 88 0.25 2.31 7.17
CA TYR A 88 -1.19 2.23 7.35
C TYR A 88 -1.67 3.04 8.57
N MET A 89 -1.00 2.90 9.71
CA MET A 89 -1.32 3.67 10.91
C MET A 89 -1.00 5.16 10.74
N ALA A 90 0.09 5.50 10.05
CA ALA A 90 0.51 6.89 9.84
C ALA A 90 -0.53 7.69 9.06
N ILE A 91 -1.03 7.16 7.94
CA ILE A 91 -2.07 7.86 7.15
C ILE A 91 -3.37 8.00 7.95
N GLY A 92 -3.75 6.97 8.73
CA GLY A 92 -4.94 7.02 9.59
C GLY A 92 -4.86 8.13 10.65
N LYS A 93 -3.71 8.23 11.34
CA LYS A 93 -3.46 9.30 12.33
C LYS A 93 -3.46 10.69 11.68
N ALA A 94 -2.83 10.84 10.52
CA ALA A 94 -2.81 12.12 9.80
C ALA A 94 -4.22 12.55 9.36
N GLN A 95 -5.01 11.63 8.81
CA GLN A 95 -6.41 11.89 8.45
C GLN A 95 -7.27 12.26 9.66
N GLN A 96 -7.03 11.62 10.81
CA GLN A 96 -7.71 11.98 12.05
C GLN A 96 -7.36 13.40 12.50
N ALA A 97 -6.08 13.79 12.46
CA ALA A 97 -5.65 15.14 12.80
C ALA A 97 -6.31 16.19 11.89
N VAL A 98 -6.32 15.96 10.57
CA VAL A 98 -6.98 16.87 9.60
C VAL A 98 -8.47 17.04 9.91
N LYS A 99 -9.18 15.95 10.27
CA LYS A 99 -10.60 16.02 10.65
C LYS A 99 -10.84 16.85 11.92
N GLN A 100 -9.87 16.87 12.84
CA GLN A 100 -9.96 17.62 14.10
C GLN A 100 -9.57 19.09 13.93
N THR A 101 -8.58 19.38 13.09
CA THR A 101 -8.05 20.74 12.91
C THR A 101 -8.74 21.53 11.80
N GLY A 102 -9.49 20.88 10.92
CA GLY A 102 -10.10 21.50 9.75
C GLY A 102 -9.06 21.94 8.71
N ASN A 103 -9.36 23.03 8.00
CA ASN A 103 -8.57 23.49 6.85
C ASN A 103 -7.46 24.46 7.26
N LEU A 104 -6.46 23.98 8.00
CA LEU A 104 -5.27 24.77 8.31
C LEU A 104 -4.54 25.16 7.02
N SER A 105 -4.07 26.41 6.96
CA SER A 105 -3.33 26.91 5.80
C SER A 105 -1.93 26.28 5.72
N VAL A 106 -1.44 26.09 4.49
CA VAL A 106 -0.04 25.69 4.26
C VAL A 106 0.90 26.77 4.84
N PRO A 107 1.93 26.41 5.62
CA PRO A 107 2.92 27.36 6.13
C PRO A 107 3.59 28.15 5.02
N LEU A 108 3.84 29.45 5.23
CA LEU A 108 4.45 30.35 4.22
C LEU A 108 5.75 29.81 3.60
N PRO A 109 6.69 29.22 4.36
CA PRO A 109 7.91 28.65 3.78
C PRO A 109 7.67 27.44 2.87
N LEU A 110 6.53 26.76 2.99
CA LEU A 110 6.16 25.61 2.14
C LEU A 110 5.25 26.01 0.97
N ARG A 111 4.87 27.29 0.85
CA ARG A 111 4.05 27.77 -0.27
C ARG A 111 4.90 27.98 -1.50
N ASN A 112 4.35 27.64 -2.67
CA ASN A 112 4.92 28.04 -3.94
C ASN A 112 4.78 29.55 -4.15
N ALA A 113 5.76 30.19 -4.80
CA ALA A 113 5.80 31.63 -5.07
C ALA A 113 6.06 31.96 -6.56
N PRO A 114 5.18 31.54 -7.48
CA PRO A 114 5.39 31.70 -8.92
C PRO A 114 5.25 33.14 -9.41
N THR A 115 4.47 34.00 -8.74
CA THR A 115 4.26 35.39 -9.14
C THR A 115 5.08 36.36 -8.30
N LYS A 116 5.35 37.56 -8.84
CA LYS A 116 6.04 38.63 -8.11
C LYS A 116 5.29 39.00 -6.82
N LEU A 117 3.97 39.16 -6.90
CA LEU A 117 3.12 39.44 -5.74
C LEU A 117 3.28 38.36 -4.64
N MET A 118 3.36 37.08 -4.99
CA MET A 118 3.53 36.00 -4.00
C MET A 118 4.91 36.05 -3.32
N LYS A 119 5.97 36.38 -4.07
CA LYS A 119 7.32 36.59 -3.49
C LYS A 119 7.35 37.80 -2.57
N ASP A 120 6.69 38.88 -2.97
CA ASP A 120 6.56 40.11 -2.18
C ASP A 120 5.77 39.84 -0.88
N LEU A 121 4.80 38.93 -0.92
CA LEU A 121 4.04 38.45 0.24
C LEU A 121 4.78 37.40 1.10
N GLY A 122 6.05 37.13 0.83
CA GLY A 122 6.88 36.25 1.65
C GLY A 122 6.71 34.75 1.38
N TYR A 123 6.05 34.36 0.29
CA TYR A 123 5.82 32.93 0.00
C TYR A 123 7.16 32.29 -0.35
N GLY A 124 7.48 31.16 0.28
CA GLY A 124 8.70 30.39 0.01
C GLY A 124 10.02 31.05 0.42
N GLN A 125 10.02 32.25 1.02
CA GLN A 125 11.26 33.00 1.32
C GLN A 125 12.20 32.26 2.29
N GLU A 126 11.66 31.50 3.24
CA GLU A 126 12.45 30.74 4.22
C GLU A 126 12.54 29.24 3.89
N TYR A 127 12.19 28.84 2.67
CA TYR A 127 12.29 27.45 2.28
C TYR A 127 13.75 27.03 2.23
N LYS A 128 14.13 26.08 3.10
CA LYS A 128 15.45 25.46 3.07
C LYS A 128 15.43 24.30 2.11
N TYR A 129 16.09 24.46 0.97
CA TYR A 129 16.24 23.38 0.01
C TYR A 129 17.21 22.34 0.58
N ALA A 130 16.74 21.11 0.77
CA ALA A 130 17.46 20.09 1.55
C ALA A 130 18.76 19.58 0.88
N HIS A 131 19.04 19.98 -0.35
CA HIS A 131 20.21 19.54 -1.11
C HIS A 131 21.36 20.57 -1.15
N ASP A 132 21.14 21.80 -0.67
CA ASP A 132 22.15 22.83 -0.49
C ASP A 132 22.68 22.83 0.95
#